data_AF-A0A1E4FC15-F1
#
_entry.id   AF-A0A1E4FC15-F1
#
_cell.length_a   1.000
_cell.length_b   1.000
_cell.length_c   1.000
_cell.angle_alpha   90.00
_cell.angle_beta   90.00
_cell.angle_gamma   90.00
#
_symmetry.space_group_name_H-M   'P 1'
#
loop_
_entity.id
_entity.type
_entity.pdbx_description
1 polymer ?
#
loop_
_entity_poly.entity_id
_entity_poly.type
_entity_poly.pdbx_seq_one_letter_code
_entity_poly.pdbx_strand_id
1 'polypeptide(L)'
;MLRQTLLALSLLTIGAGTTSAQDIEEQAFIEYQGARAIDNKCHFLRYFEVLEAGAVEAELLQPLWFSGAYEAGKIDDDEYLAAFNKLADSGKAKVAAIDCADQQAAAPYIIPLRDRISVKLYADLMIAFEGKGLSDEQKQAGHAYEAMIAPLYGENWQSFLGHARRQAQFKIDAARREDAQSSVAFSLFDLDTMFGEEMEAYGIGGGDFYVQSLIGGNASVLDRIFFDLTAAAAGYRARIDRSVTDESAYFTALADAAGNRVYDLLDTPARYEVLEQTGEVYLVLAADQDGAMRVLTWGEGAKTLLATGTVTMLVNPEPLPPEQANDYTYMRSQEWWDKAVRFEAERLDEPCLDAPCFALPTDMFDAILAGSANQSFRFYIAAAPGAQPAGPDDLQVHTGYTYALHRWRALKIAEAQAQ
;
A
#
# COMPACT_ATOMS: atom_id res chain seq x y z
N MET A 1 13.37 18.40 66.12
CA MET A 1 13.39 19.86 65.85
C MET A 1 14.65 20.15 65.05
N LEU A 2 14.48 20.33 63.75
CA LEU A 2 14.61 21.60 63.02
C LEU A 2 16.09 21.89 62.66
N ARG A 3 16.42 21.82 61.36
CA ARG A 3 16.66 23.00 60.45
C ARG A 3 18.03 23.63 60.72
N GLN A 4 18.91 23.95 59.78
CA GLN A 4 18.80 24.27 58.36
C GLN A 4 20.24 24.55 57.83
N THR A 5 20.51 24.16 56.57
CA THR A 5 21.19 24.90 55.48
C THR A 5 22.49 25.71 55.75
N LEU A 6 23.57 25.66 54.96
CA LEU A 6 23.74 25.86 53.50
C LEU A 6 25.04 25.13 53.05
N LEU A 7 25.09 24.25 52.04
CA LEU A 7 24.91 24.46 50.59
C LEU A 7 25.82 25.55 50.01
N ALA A 8 27.07 25.16 49.73
CA ALA A 8 28.00 25.87 48.87
C ALA A 8 28.48 24.92 47.77
N LEU A 9 28.41 25.43 46.54
CA LEU A 9 29.20 25.05 45.36
C LEU A 9 29.16 23.58 44.91
N SER A 10 28.10 23.26 44.16
CA SER A 10 28.21 22.37 42.99
C SER A 10 27.33 22.92 41.88
N LEU A 11 27.70 24.09 41.34
CA LEU A 11 27.28 24.53 40.01
C LEU A 11 27.93 23.59 38.99
N LEU A 12 27.35 22.40 38.85
CA LEU A 12 27.46 21.60 37.64
C LEU A 12 26.52 22.23 36.63
N THR A 13 27.05 23.15 35.84
CA THR A 13 26.54 23.48 34.52
C THR A 13 26.61 22.22 33.66
N ILE A 14 25.63 21.33 33.81
CA ILE A 14 25.25 20.43 32.73
C ILE A 14 24.47 21.32 31.78
N GLY A 15 25.10 21.67 30.66
CA GLY A 15 24.43 22.28 29.52
C GLY A 15 23.36 21.33 29.01
N ALA A 16 22.17 21.41 29.59
CA ALA A 16 20.95 21.11 28.86
C ALA A 16 20.84 22.23 27.83
N GLY A 17 21.42 22.01 26.65
CA GLY A 17 21.10 22.84 25.50
C GLY A 17 19.58 22.90 25.42
N THR A 18 19.03 24.11 25.38
CA THR A 18 17.63 24.31 24.99
C THR A 18 17.54 23.84 23.55
N THR A 19 17.27 22.55 23.33
CA THR A 19 16.87 22.02 22.03
C THR A 19 15.66 22.82 21.59
N SER A 20 15.81 23.54 20.49
CA SER A 20 14.68 24.26 19.90
C SER A 20 13.62 23.24 19.45
N ALA A 21 12.36 23.68 19.31
CA ALA A 21 11.31 22.81 18.76
C ALA A 21 11.71 22.23 17.39
N GLN A 22 12.40 23.04 16.59
CA GLN A 22 12.96 22.64 15.30
C GLN A 22 14.03 21.53 15.44
N ASP A 23 14.91 21.60 16.44
CA ASP A 23 15.90 20.53 16.67
C ASP A 23 15.23 19.20 17.03
N ILE A 24 14.10 19.24 17.74
CA ILE A 24 13.33 18.04 18.11
C ILE A 24 12.65 17.43 16.88
N GLU A 25 12.06 18.26 16.03
CA GLU A 25 11.39 17.86 14.79
C GLU A 25 12.40 17.27 13.78
N GLU A 26 13.54 17.95 13.58
CA GLU A 26 14.63 17.45 12.74
C GLU A 26 15.18 16.12 13.27
N GLN A 27 15.35 15.99 14.60
CA GLN A 27 15.85 14.75 15.20
C GLN A 27 14.87 13.58 15.03
N ALA A 28 13.55 13.82 15.11
CA ALA A 28 12.52 12.81 14.85
C ALA A 28 12.52 12.35 13.38
N PHE A 29 12.70 13.28 12.44
CA PHE A 29 12.83 12.94 11.01
C PHE A 29 14.13 12.17 10.72
N ILE A 30 15.25 12.53 11.35
CA ILE A 30 16.52 11.78 11.27
C ILE A 30 16.35 10.35 11.79
N GLU A 31 15.67 10.16 12.92
CA GLU A 31 15.39 8.84 13.49
C GLU A 31 14.50 8.00 12.56
N TYR A 32 13.47 8.60 11.97
CA TYR A 32 12.64 7.96 10.95
C TYR A 32 13.46 7.49 9.75
N GLN A 33 14.34 8.34 9.21
CA GLN A 33 15.18 7.98 8.07
C GLN A 33 16.20 6.88 8.42
N GLY A 34 16.72 6.89 9.66
CA GLY A 34 17.52 5.78 10.19
C GLY A 34 16.72 4.47 10.28
N ALA A 35 15.50 4.52 10.80
CA ALA A 35 14.61 3.36 10.89
C ALA A 35 14.25 2.80 9.51
N ARG A 36 13.94 3.66 8.53
CA ARG A 36 13.72 3.27 7.12
C ARG A 36 14.96 2.63 6.51
N ALA A 37 16.15 3.18 6.76
CA ALA A 37 17.39 2.67 6.20
C ALA A 37 17.73 1.27 6.73
N ILE A 38 17.61 1.05 8.05
CA ILE A 38 17.84 -0.28 8.62
C ILE A 38 16.74 -1.27 8.26
N ASP A 39 15.48 -0.83 8.14
CA ASP A 39 14.39 -1.67 7.65
C ASP A 39 14.56 -2.06 6.17
N ASN A 40 14.98 -1.15 5.29
CA ASN A 40 15.30 -1.50 3.91
C ASN A 40 16.43 -2.55 3.81
N LYS A 41 17.36 -2.56 4.79
CA LYS A 41 18.47 -3.53 4.86
C LYS A 41 18.07 -4.87 5.48
N CYS A 42 17.23 -4.86 6.52
CA CYS A 42 17.00 -6.01 7.41
C CYS A 42 15.53 -6.48 7.47
N HIS A 43 14.62 -5.71 6.88
CA HIS A 43 13.18 -5.93 6.77
C HIS A 43 12.46 -6.12 8.11
N PHE A 44 12.89 -5.49 9.21
CA PHE A 44 12.30 -5.71 10.54
C PHE A 44 10.77 -5.47 10.62
N LEU A 45 10.23 -4.62 9.76
CA LEU A 45 8.79 -4.36 9.62
C LEU A 45 8.10 -5.40 8.72
N ARG A 46 6.83 -5.68 8.98
CA ARG A 46 5.96 -6.46 8.09
C ARG A 46 5.63 -5.65 6.84
N TYR A 47 5.32 -6.32 5.74
CA TYR A 47 5.02 -5.66 4.46
C TYR A 47 3.97 -4.54 4.61
N PHE A 48 2.84 -4.83 5.28
CA PHE A 48 1.77 -3.86 5.50
C PHE A 48 2.18 -2.70 6.43
N GLU A 49 3.15 -2.89 7.34
CA GLU A 49 3.69 -1.80 8.16
C GLU A 49 4.55 -0.85 7.29
N VAL A 50 5.34 -1.39 6.37
CA VAL A 50 6.21 -0.59 5.48
C VAL A 50 5.38 0.34 4.58
N LEU A 51 4.21 -0.10 4.13
CA LEU A 51 3.31 0.69 3.30
C LEU A 51 2.78 1.94 4.01
N GLU A 52 2.67 1.92 5.34
CA GLU A 52 2.21 3.07 6.13
C GLU A 52 3.31 4.10 6.42
N ALA A 53 4.58 3.74 6.20
CA ALA A 53 5.65 4.65 6.56
C ALA A 53 5.67 5.93 5.71
N GLY A 54 5.07 5.96 4.52
CA GLY A 54 4.91 7.20 3.75
C GLY A 54 4.00 8.21 4.45
N ALA A 55 2.92 7.76 5.09
CA ALA A 55 2.05 8.61 5.90
C ALA A 55 2.75 9.14 7.16
N VAL A 56 3.68 8.36 7.72
CA VAL A 56 4.55 8.81 8.82
C VAL A 56 5.58 9.84 8.34
N GLU A 57 6.16 9.65 7.15
CA GLU A 57 7.10 10.61 6.55
C GLU A 57 6.44 11.96 6.34
N ALA A 58 5.25 11.98 5.73
CA ALA A 58 4.50 13.21 5.49
C ALA A 58 4.21 13.98 6.81
N GLU A 59 3.83 13.27 7.87
CA GLU A 59 3.60 13.88 9.20
C GLU A 59 4.89 14.48 9.79
N LEU A 60 6.02 13.80 9.63
CA LEU A 60 7.31 14.26 10.15
C LEU A 60 7.93 15.38 9.29
N LEU A 61 7.57 15.47 8.01
CA LEU A 61 7.99 16.54 7.12
C LEU A 61 7.24 17.85 7.39
N GLN A 62 5.94 17.80 7.68
CA GLN A 62 5.12 19.01 7.86
C GLN A 62 5.68 20.08 8.79
N PRO A 63 6.21 19.76 9.99
CA PRO A 63 6.73 20.79 10.89
C PRO A 63 8.09 21.35 10.47
N LEU A 64 8.80 20.71 9.54
CA LEU A 64 10.14 21.13 9.13
C LEU A 64 10.08 22.42 8.32
N TRP A 65 11.01 23.33 8.60
CA TRP A 65 11.05 24.67 8.01
C TRP A 65 11.05 24.66 6.47
N PHE A 66 11.75 23.69 5.85
CA PHE A 66 11.91 23.62 4.41
C PHE A 66 10.63 23.16 3.71
N SER A 67 9.81 22.32 4.36
CA SER A 67 8.50 21.91 3.84
C SER A 67 7.56 23.11 3.68
N GLY A 68 7.39 23.90 4.76
CA GLY A 68 6.56 25.10 4.71
C GLY A 68 7.13 26.22 3.82
N ALA A 69 8.46 26.29 3.67
CA ALA A 69 9.09 27.23 2.75
C ALA A 69 8.85 26.84 1.27
N TYR A 70 8.93 25.55 0.96
CA TYR A 70 8.68 25.04 -0.38
C TYR A 70 7.21 25.18 -0.79
N GLU A 71 6.27 24.80 0.08
CA GLU A 71 4.83 25.00 -0.15
C GLU A 71 4.46 26.48 -0.36
N ALA A 72 5.19 27.40 0.28
CA ALA A 72 5.01 28.84 0.11
C ALA A 72 5.78 29.43 -1.09
N GLY A 73 6.47 28.62 -1.90
CA GLY A 73 7.27 29.06 -3.04
C GLY A 73 8.47 29.94 -2.67
N LYS A 74 8.99 29.81 -1.44
CA LYS A 74 10.12 30.60 -0.93
C LYS A 74 11.49 29.99 -1.20
N ILE A 75 11.51 28.68 -1.43
CA ILE A 75 12.68 27.91 -1.86
C ILE A 75 12.28 27.08 -3.07
N ASP A 76 13.25 26.71 -3.90
CA ASP A 76 13.03 25.84 -5.06
C ASP A 76 13.20 24.34 -4.75
N ASP A 77 13.02 23.50 -5.76
CA ASP A 77 13.15 22.04 -5.66
C ASP A 77 14.56 21.62 -5.20
N ASP A 78 15.61 22.30 -5.68
CA ASP A 78 16.99 21.95 -5.39
C ASP A 78 17.32 22.27 -3.91
N GLU A 79 16.87 23.42 -3.41
CA GLU A 79 17.00 23.79 -2.00
C GLU A 79 16.21 22.86 -1.08
N TYR A 80 14.98 22.49 -1.45
CA TYR A 80 14.18 21.53 -0.72
C TYR A 80 14.87 20.16 -0.64
N LEU A 81 15.31 19.62 -1.79
CA LEU A 81 15.98 18.33 -1.86
C LEU A 81 17.31 18.33 -1.11
N ALA A 82 18.08 19.42 -1.16
CA ALA A 82 19.32 19.53 -0.40
C ALA A 82 19.08 19.49 1.12
N ALA A 83 18.05 20.20 1.61
CA ALA A 83 17.69 20.20 3.03
C ALA A 83 17.16 18.82 3.47
N PHE A 84 16.28 18.22 2.67
CA PHE A 84 15.76 16.87 2.89
C PHE A 84 16.89 15.84 2.97
N ASN A 85 17.76 15.79 1.94
CA ASN A 85 18.82 14.80 1.83
C ASN A 85 19.83 14.92 2.96
N LYS A 86 20.15 16.13 3.41
CA LYS A 86 21.03 16.33 4.56
C LYS A 86 20.53 15.61 5.83
N LEU A 87 19.23 15.70 6.12
CA LEU A 87 18.64 15.02 7.28
C LEU A 87 18.52 13.51 7.03
N ALA A 88 18.12 13.10 5.83
CA ALA A 88 18.00 11.69 5.47
C ALA A 88 19.35 10.95 5.55
N ASP A 89 20.43 11.54 5.02
CA ASP A 89 21.77 10.99 5.08
C ASP A 89 22.30 10.90 6.52
N SER A 90 21.95 11.89 7.36
CA SER A 90 22.26 11.84 8.79
C SER A 90 21.58 10.64 9.48
N GLY A 91 20.33 10.33 9.10
CA GLY A 91 19.62 9.14 9.57
C GLY A 91 20.26 7.85 9.09
N LYS A 92 20.51 7.73 7.78
CA LYS A 92 21.19 6.57 7.16
C LYS A 92 22.54 6.28 7.83
N ALA A 93 23.33 7.31 8.11
CA ALA A 93 24.65 7.18 8.74
C ALA A 93 24.59 6.59 10.17
N LYS A 94 23.55 6.92 10.95
CA LYS A 94 23.41 6.41 12.34
C LYS A 94 23.27 4.88 12.43
N VAL A 95 22.71 4.25 11.39
CA VAL A 95 22.37 2.83 11.40
C VAL A 95 23.22 1.97 10.47
N ALA A 96 24.08 2.59 9.65
CA ALA A 96 24.84 1.91 8.59
C ALA A 96 25.64 0.68 9.09
N ALA A 97 26.20 0.78 10.30
CA ALA A 97 27.02 -0.27 10.92
C ALA A 97 26.22 -1.35 11.67
N ILE A 98 24.90 -1.20 11.82
CA ILE A 98 24.08 -2.16 12.55
C ILE A 98 23.88 -3.41 11.70
N ASP A 99 24.18 -4.58 12.28
CA ASP A 99 23.97 -5.89 11.66
C ASP A 99 22.50 -6.33 11.79
N CYS A 100 21.96 -7.01 10.78
CA CYS A 100 20.57 -7.47 10.81
C CYS A 100 20.29 -8.54 11.88
N ALA A 101 21.32 -9.24 12.35
CA ALA A 101 21.22 -10.15 13.48
C ALA A 101 21.23 -9.45 14.84
N ASP A 102 21.72 -8.20 14.93
CA ASP A 102 21.76 -7.42 16.16
C ASP A 102 20.44 -6.67 16.39
N GLN A 103 19.43 -7.44 16.81
CA GLN A 103 18.11 -6.91 17.12
C GLN A 103 18.13 -5.86 18.23
N GLN A 104 19.10 -5.95 19.17
CA GLN A 104 19.21 -5.00 20.27
C GLN A 104 19.70 -3.63 19.80
N ALA A 105 20.66 -3.60 18.87
CA ALA A 105 21.12 -2.36 18.26
C ALA A 105 20.08 -1.74 17.31
N ALA A 106 19.27 -2.56 16.63
CA ALA A 106 18.20 -2.10 15.74
C ALA A 106 16.96 -1.57 16.48
N ALA A 107 16.63 -2.14 17.65
CA ALA A 107 15.41 -1.87 18.39
C ALA A 107 15.12 -0.38 18.66
N PRO A 108 16.10 0.47 19.05
CA PRO A 108 15.86 1.90 19.29
C PRO A 108 15.37 2.68 18.06
N TYR A 109 15.58 2.18 16.85
CA TYR A 109 15.11 2.81 15.61
C TYR A 109 13.79 2.20 15.13
N ILE A 110 13.68 0.88 15.16
CA ILE A 110 12.50 0.17 14.65
C ILE A 110 11.28 0.31 15.56
N ILE A 111 11.45 0.24 16.89
CA ILE A 111 10.30 0.29 17.82
C ILE A 111 9.55 1.63 17.72
N PRO A 112 10.21 2.80 17.73
CA PRO A 112 9.49 4.07 17.59
C PRO A 112 8.77 4.22 16.24
N LEU A 113 9.36 3.74 15.14
CA LEU A 113 8.71 3.74 13.84
C LEU A 113 7.47 2.83 13.84
N ARG A 114 7.62 1.60 14.37
CA ARG A 114 6.51 0.66 14.53
C ARG A 114 5.40 1.23 15.41
N ASP A 115 5.72 1.96 16.46
CA ASP A 115 4.71 2.59 17.32
C ASP A 115 3.86 3.59 16.55
N ARG A 116 4.49 4.51 15.80
CA ARG A 116 3.78 5.49 14.96
C ARG A 116 2.92 4.82 13.89
N ILE A 117 3.46 3.79 13.24
CA ILE A 117 2.73 2.98 12.25
C ILE A 117 1.54 2.27 12.92
N SER A 118 1.75 1.67 14.09
CA SER A 118 0.75 0.86 14.77
C SER A 118 -0.46 1.68 15.18
N VAL A 119 -0.26 2.92 15.64
CA VAL A 119 -1.38 3.81 15.98
C VAL A 119 -2.24 4.11 14.74
N LYS A 120 -1.61 4.40 13.58
CA LYS A 120 -2.32 4.67 12.33
C LYS A 120 -3.04 3.44 11.81
N LEU A 121 -2.33 2.31 11.68
CA LEU A 121 -2.90 1.03 11.26
C LEU A 121 -4.09 0.65 12.13
N TYR A 122 -3.94 0.72 13.46
CA TYR A 122 -5.01 0.32 14.36
C TYR A 122 -6.21 1.28 14.30
N ALA A 123 -5.99 2.57 14.04
CA ALA A 123 -7.08 3.51 13.76
C ALA A 123 -7.83 3.12 12.47
N ASP A 124 -7.12 2.71 11.43
CA ASP A 124 -7.71 2.26 10.16
C ASP A 124 -8.47 0.95 10.33
N LEU A 125 -7.95 0.02 11.13
CA LEU A 125 -8.69 -1.17 11.53
C LEU A 125 -9.97 -0.80 12.29
N MET A 126 -9.91 0.11 13.27
CA MET A 126 -11.13 0.57 13.98
C MET A 126 -12.19 1.09 12.99
N ILE A 127 -11.79 1.88 11.99
CA ILE A 127 -12.69 2.40 10.96
C ILE A 127 -13.25 1.25 10.09
N ALA A 128 -12.41 0.33 9.64
CA ALA A 128 -12.85 -0.82 8.84
C ALA A 128 -13.88 -1.68 9.59
N PHE A 129 -13.69 -1.88 10.90
CA PHE A 129 -14.62 -2.61 11.77
C PHE A 129 -15.91 -1.84 12.11
N GLU A 130 -15.97 -0.52 11.92
CA GLU A 130 -17.24 0.23 11.96
C GLU A 130 -18.14 -0.10 10.75
N GLY A 131 -17.53 -0.50 9.63
CA GLY A 131 -18.22 -0.99 8.44
C GLY A 131 -18.92 -2.32 8.65
N LYS A 132 -20.11 -2.47 8.05
CA LYS A 132 -20.81 -3.76 7.97
C LYS A 132 -20.46 -4.44 6.64
N GLY A 133 -19.32 -5.12 6.59
CA GLY A 133 -18.92 -5.79 5.34
C GLY A 133 -17.65 -6.64 5.39
N LEU A 134 -17.02 -6.79 6.56
CA LEU A 134 -15.79 -7.56 6.66
C LEU A 134 -16.06 -9.07 6.58
N SER A 135 -15.28 -9.78 5.76
CA SER A 135 -15.25 -11.23 5.72
C SER A 135 -14.68 -11.80 7.04
N ASP A 136 -14.87 -13.10 7.27
CA ASP A 136 -14.29 -13.72 8.46
C ASP A 136 -12.77 -13.80 8.40
N GLU A 137 -12.16 -13.95 7.21
CA GLU A 137 -10.71 -13.86 7.05
C GLU A 137 -10.17 -12.47 7.37
N GLN A 138 -10.88 -11.40 6.93
CA GLN A 138 -10.50 -10.03 7.26
C GLN A 138 -10.56 -9.78 8.77
N LYS A 139 -11.62 -10.24 9.46
CA LYS A 139 -11.71 -10.13 10.92
C LYS A 139 -10.57 -10.87 11.61
N GLN A 140 -10.28 -12.09 11.16
CA GLN A 140 -9.19 -12.89 11.70
C GLN A 140 -7.82 -12.23 11.49
N ALA A 141 -7.58 -11.63 10.31
CA ALA A 141 -6.37 -10.87 10.03
C ALA A 141 -6.23 -9.67 10.99
N GLY A 142 -7.32 -8.94 11.25
CA GLY A 142 -7.34 -7.85 12.22
C GLY A 142 -7.00 -8.33 13.64
N HIS A 143 -7.60 -9.44 14.09
CA HIS A 143 -7.30 -10.01 15.40
C HIS A 143 -5.87 -10.55 15.51
N ALA A 144 -5.32 -11.12 14.43
CA ALA A 144 -3.93 -11.58 14.40
C ALA A 144 -2.96 -10.41 14.53
N TYR A 145 -3.24 -9.27 13.86
CA TYR A 145 -2.44 -8.06 14.03
C TYR A 145 -2.55 -7.49 15.45
N GLU A 146 -3.75 -7.41 16.03
CA GLU A 146 -3.93 -6.99 17.42
C GLU A 146 -3.11 -7.86 18.38
N ALA A 147 -3.14 -9.19 18.22
CA ALA A 147 -2.37 -10.13 19.02
C ALA A 147 -0.85 -9.96 18.83
N MET A 148 -0.40 -9.51 17.65
CA MET A 148 1.00 -9.22 17.37
C MET A 148 1.49 -7.96 18.11
N ILE A 149 0.68 -6.89 18.13
CA ILE A 149 1.12 -5.59 18.68
C ILE A 149 0.79 -5.41 20.17
N ALA A 150 -0.29 -6.00 20.70
CA ALA A 150 -0.70 -5.81 22.09
C ALA A 150 0.40 -6.11 23.13
N PRO A 151 1.23 -7.17 22.97
CA PRO A 151 2.35 -7.44 23.87
C PRO A 151 3.41 -6.34 23.90
N LEU A 152 3.59 -5.57 22.82
CA LEU A 152 4.55 -4.46 22.76
C LEU A 152 4.16 -3.32 23.71
N TYR A 153 2.85 -3.17 24.00
CA TYR A 153 2.32 -2.11 24.84
C TYR A 153 2.11 -2.52 26.29
N GLY A 154 1.86 -3.81 26.57
CA GLY A 154 1.70 -4.33 27.93
C GLY A 154 0.67 -3.52 28.73
N GLU A 155 1.10 -2.93 29.85
CA GLU A 155 0.26 -2.08 30.71
C GLU A 155 -0.25 -0.80 30.00
N ASN A 156 0.46 -0.33 28.96
CA ASN A 156 0.10 0.87 28.19
C ASN A 156 -0.93 0.60 27.08
N TRP A 157 -1.41 -0.64 26.93
CA TRP A 157 -2.35 -1.02 25.85
C TRP A 157 -3.60 -0.12 25.81
N GLN A 158 -4.18 0.19 26.98
CA GLN A 158 -5.36 1.07 27.04
C GLN A 158 -5.07 2.51 26.59
N SER A 159 -3.86 3.02 26.87
CA SER A 159 -3.43 4.33 26.37
C SER A 159 -3.34 4.31 24.84
N PHE A 160 -2.65 3.31 24.29
CA PHE A 160 -2.52 3.09 22.85
C PHE A 160 -3.90 3.04 22.16
N LEU A 161 -4.84 2.24 22.68
CA LEU A 161 -6.20 2.17 22.17
C LEU A 161 -6.91 3.54 22.19
N GLY A 162 -6.69 4.33 23.24
CA GLY A 162 -7.19 5.70 23.33
C GLY A 162 -6.61 6.63 22.26
N HIS A 163 -5.32 6.50 21.93
CA HIS A 163 -4.68 7.25 20.85
C HIS A 163 -5.22 6.84 19.47
N ALA A 164 -5.27 5.54 19.17
CA ALA A 164 -5.79 5.02 17.92
C ALA A 164 -7.27 5.42 17.71
N ARG A 165 -8.11 5.33 18.76
CA ARG A 165 -9.51 5.76 18.69
C ARG A 165 -9.66 7.24 18.37
N ARG A 166 -8.82 8.11 18.95
CA ARG A 166 -8.84 9.54 18.64
C ARG A 166 -8.44 9.81 17.18
N GLN A 167 -7.45 9.08 16.66
CA GLN A 167 -7.08 9.20 15.24
C GLN A 167 -8.19 8.71 14.31
N ALA A 168 -8.82 7.57 14.63
CA ALA A 168 -9.96 7.05 13.88
C ALA A 168 -11.11 8.06 13.84
N GLN A 169 -11.49 8.60 15.01
CA GLN A 169 -12.53 9.61 15.11
C GLN A 169 -12.18 10.88 14.32
N PHE A 170 -10.92 11.33 14.36
CA PHE A 170 -10.48 12.49 13.58
C PHE A 170 -10.65 12.26 12.06
N LYS A 171 -10.27 11.08 11.56
CA LYS A 171 -10.47 10.70 10.14
C LYS A 171 -11.95 10.65 9.77
N ILE A 172 -12.78 10.01 10.59
CA ILE A 172 -14.23 9.92 10.38
C ILE A 172 -14.88 11.31 10.40
N ASP A 173 -14.52 12.17 11.35
CA ASP A 173 -15.05 13.52 11.44
C ASP A 173 -14.61 14.39 10.26
N ALA A 174 -13.40 14.16 9.72
CA ALA A 174 -12.95 14.81 8.49
C ALA A 174 -13.78 14.38 7.28
N ALA A 175 -13.97 13.07 7.08
CA ALA A 175 -14.81 12.54 6.01
C ALA A 175 -16.26 13.06 6.11
N ARG A 176 -16.85 13.08 7.31
CA ARG A 176 -18.19 13.64 7.54
C ARG A 176 -18.28 15.13 7.21
N ARG A 177 -17.22 15.90 7.48
CA ARG A 177 -17.17 17.32 7.09
C ARG A 177 -17.14 17.48 5.57
N GLU A 178 -16.40 16.62 4.86
CA GLU A 178 -16.34 16.62 3.41
C GLU A 178 -17.67 16.20 2.78
N ASP A 179 -18.34 15.18 3.33
CA ASP A 179 -19.70 14.80 2.95
C ASP A 179 -20.72 15.94 3.15
N ALA A 180 -20.64 16.64 4.28
CA ALA A 180 -21.50 17.78 4.57
C ALA A 180 -21.21 19.00 3.65
N GLN A 181 -19.96 19.17 3.18
CA GLN A 181 -19.59 20.27 2.28
C GLN A 181 -19.92 19.95 0.83
N SER A 182 -19.69 18.71 0.40
CA SER A 182 -19.99 18.26 -0.97
C SER A 182 -21.49 18.26 -1.22
N SER A 183 -22.32 17.77 -0.29
CA SER A 183 -23.79 17.83 -0.40
C SER A 183 -24.35 19.26 -0.56
N VAL A 184 -23.68 20.27 0.01
CA VAL A 184 -24.02 21.69 -0.20
C VAL A 184 -23.59 22.19 -1.59
N ALA A 185 -22.44 21.75 -2.10
CA ALA A 185 -21.99 22.11 -3.45
C ALA A 185 -22.81 21.42 -4.56
N PHE A 186 -23.13 20.13 -4.39
CA PHE A 186 -23.98 19.34 -5.30
C PHE A 186 -25.42 19.86 -5.36
N SER A 187 -25.95 20.47 -4.29
CA SER A 187 -27.29 21.09 -4.29
C SER A 187 -27.32 22.51 -4.88
N LEU A 188 -26.16 23.14 -5.07
CA LEU A 188 -26.04 24.50 -5.63
C LEU A 188 -25.67 24.53 -7.11
N PHE A 189 -25.01 23.49 -7.60
CA PHE A 189 -24.63 23.33 -9.00
C PHE A 189 -25.17 21.98 -9.47
N ASP A 190 -26.09 22.01 -10.44
CA ASP A 190 -26.81 20.89 -11.06
C ASP A 190 -25.85 19.90 -11.78
N LEU A 191 -24.92 19.33 -11.03
CA LEU A 191 -23.90 18.34 -11.42
C LEU A 191 -24.44 16.90 -11.23
N ASP A 192 -25.77 16.78 -11.12
CA ASP A 192 -26.53 15.56 -10.77
C ASP A 192 -26.38 14.44 -11.81
N THR A 193 -25.96 14.73 -13.04
CA THR A 193 -26.20 13.84 -14.19
C THR A 193 -25.00 13.02 -14.69
N MET A 194 -23.76 13.36 -14.34
CA MET A 194 -22.59 12.59 -14.83
C MET A 194 -21.86 11.79 -13.76
N PHE A 195 -21.68 12.35 -12.56
CA PHE A 195 -21.07 11.62 -11.45
C PHE A 195 -22.12 10.89 -10.59
N GLY A 196 -23.36 11.37 -10.56
CA GLY A 196 -24.45 10.76 -9.76
C GLY A 196 -24.84 9.36 -10.25
N GLU A 197 -25.09 9.19 -11.55
CA GLU A 197 -25.48 7.89 -12.13
C GLU A 197 -24.34 6.85 -12.05
N GLU A 198 -23.07 7.25 -12.26
CA GLU A 198 -21.91 6.36 -12.13
C GLU A 198 -21.72 5.93 -10.66
N MET A 199 -21.90 6.84 -9.70
CA MET A 199 -21.78 6.54 -8.27
C MET A 199 -22.95 5.70 -7.73
N GLU A 200 -24.19 5.97 -8.16
CA GLU A 200 -25.35 5.13 -7.82
C GLU A 200 -25.20 3.71 -8.38
N ALA A 201 -24.58 3.54 -9.55
CA ALA A 201 -24.25 2.24 -10.11
C ALA A 201 -23.25 1.45 -9.24
N TYR A 202 -22.32 2.13 -8.55
CA TYR A 202 -21.45 1.53 -7.53
C TYR A 202 -22.10 1.38 -6.14
N GLY A 203 -23.41 1.64 -6.00
CA GLY A 203 -24.14 1.56 -4.73
C GLY A 203 -23.84 2.69 -3.76
N ILE A 204 -23.22 3.77 -4.24
CA ILE A 204 -22.82 4.94 -3.47
C ILE A 204 -23.93 5.99 -3.60
N GLY A 205 -24.84 6.03 -2.63
CA GLY A 205 -25.90 7.02 -2.54
C GLY A 205 -25.41 8.37 -1.99
N GLY A 206 -25.96 9.47 -2.47
CA GLY A 206 -25.58 10.82 -2.07
C GLY A 206 -25.78 11.11 -0.56
N GLY A 207 -24.70 11.51 0.10
CA GLY A 207 -24.68 12.05 1.48
C GLY A 207 -23.56 11.51 2.37
N ASP A 208 -22.96 10.36 2.05
CA ASP A 208 -21.93 9.70 2.87
C ASP A 208 -20.74 9.12 2.06
N PHE A 209 -20.51 9.61 0.83
CA PHE A 209 -19.47 9.12 -0.08
C PHE A 209 -18.08 9.06 0.56
N TYR A 210 -17.64 10.14 1.21
CA TYR A 210 -16.31 10.22 1.80
C TYR A 210 -16.20 9.28 2.99
N VAL A 211 -17.26 9.13 3.80
CA VAL A 211 -17.29 8.15 4.90
C VAL A 211 -17.27 6.72 4.38
N GLN A 212 -18.09 6.36 3.38
CA GLN A 212 -18.10 5.02 2.81
C GLN A 212 -16.78 4.69 2.11
N SER A 213 -16.21 5.65 1.37
CA SER A 213 -14.88 5.51 0.75
C SER A 213 -13.79 5.33 1.80
N LEU A 214 -13.88 6.04 2.93
CA LEU A 214 -12.95 5.87 4.04
C LEU A 214 -13.08 4.46 4.65
N ILE A 215 -14.30 3.97 4.87
CA ILE A 215 -14.54 2.63 5.42
C ILE A 215 -14.02 1.56 4.45
N GLY A 216 -14.40 1.63 3.17
CA GLY A 216 -13.96 0.69 2.14
C GLY A 216 -12.45 0.73 1.89
N GLY A 217 -11.87 1.93 1.84
CA GLY A 217 -10.42 2.12 1.70
C GLY A 217 -9.64 1.52 2.86
N ASN A 218 -10.13 1.65 4.09
CA ASN A 218 -9.48 1.06 5.27
C ASN A 218 -9.65 -0.46 5.35
N ALA A 219 -10.68 -1.04 4.73
CA ALA A 219 -10.78 -2.50 4.62
C ALA A 219 -9.60 -3.11 3.83
N SER A 220 -9.02 -2.38 2.87
CA SER A 220 -7.84 -2.84 2.13
C SER A 220 -6.60 -3.07 3.00
N VAL A 221 -6.53 -2.45 4.20
CA VAL A 221 -5.46 -2.73 5.18
C VAL A 221 -5.57 -4.16 5.68
N LEU A 222 -6.78 -4.66 5.92
CA LEU A 222 -7.02 -6.05 6.32
C LEU A 222 -6.63 -7.03 5.21
N ASP A 223 -6.86 -6.67 3.95
CA ASP A 223 -6.46 -7.49 2.79
C ASP A 223 -4.94 -7.64 2.73
N ARG A 224 -4.19 -6.55 2.99
CA ARG A 224 -2.72 -6.56 3.03
C ARG A 224 -2.17 -7.37 4.20
N ILE A 225 -2.80 -7.27 5.39
CA ILE A 225 -2.44 -8.10 6.55
C ILE A 225 -2.72 -9.57 6.22
N PHE A 226 -3.88 -9.87 5.64
CA PHE A 226 -4.26 -11.23 5.28
C PHE A 226 -3.30 -11.84 4.25
N PHE A 227 -2.92 -11.07 3.23
CA PHE A 227 -1.90 -11.46 2.26
C PHE A 227 -0.57 -11.78 2.92
N ASP A 228 -0.05 -10.87 3.77
CA ASP A 228 1.24 -11.02 4.44
C ASP A 228 1.27 -12.23 5.40
N LEU A 229 0.16 -12.51 6.09
CA LEU A 229 0.00 -13.72 6.91
C LEU A 229 -0.06 -14.99 6.06
N THR A 230 -0.79 -14.96 4.94
CA THR A 230 -0.92 -16.12 4.05
C THR A 230 0.39 -16.44 3.33
N ALA A 231 1.10 -15.40 2.86
CA ALA A 231 2.44 -15.53 2.31
C ALA A 231 3.41 -16.16 3.33
N ALA A 232 3.37 -15.72 4.59
CA ALA A 232 4.17 -16.29 5.67
C ALA A 232 3.84 -17.77 5.94
N ALA A 233 2.55 -18.14 5.93
CA ALA A 233 2.12 -19.52 6.08
C ALA A 233 2.58 -20.41 4.91
N ALA A 234 2.67 -19.85 3.70
CA ALA A 234 3.22 -20.51 2.52
C ALA A 234 4.76 -20.54 2.48
N GLY A 235 5.44 -20.04 3.51
CA GLY A 235 6.91 -20.05 3.61
C GLY A 235 7.60 -18.87 2.93
N TYR A 236 6.85 -17.84 2.55
CA TYR A 236 7.37 -16.61 1.94
C TYR A 236 7.38 -15.44 2.91
N ARG A 237 8.21 -14.45 2.61
CA ARG A 237 8.17 -13.13 3.22
C ARG A 237 7.82 -12.09 2.17
N ALA A 238 6.68 -11.42 2.35
CA ALA A 238 6.39 -10.21 1.59
C ALA A 238 7.32 -9.08 2.06
N ARG A 239 7.96 -8.38 1.13
CA ARG A 239 8.85 -7.25 1.42
C ARG A 239 8.85 -6.24 0.28
N ILE A 240 9.35 -5.04 0.56
CA ILE A 240 9.62 -4.02 -0.45
C ILE A 240 11.12 -4.03 -0.72
N ASP A 241 11.49 -4.37 -1.94
CA ASP A 241 12.87 -4.39 -2.41
C ASP A 241 13.11 -3.14 -3.28
N ARG A 242 14.14 -2.37 -2.92
CA ARG A 242 14.55 -1.20 -3.71
C ARG A 242 15.45 -1.63 -4.86
N SER A 243 15.30 -0.96 -6.00
CA SER A 243 16.17 -1.16 -7.14
C SER A 243 17.60 -0.78 -6.80
N VAL A 244 18.55 -1.59 -7.27
CA VAL A 244 19.99 -1.32 -7.15
C VAL A 244 20.45 -0.17 -8.06
N THR A 245 19.69 0.15 -9.11
CA THR A 245 20.05 1.19 -10.09
C THR A 245 19.33 2.52 -9.86
N ASP A 246 18.24 2.51 -9.08
CA ASP A 246 17.43 3.69 -8.75
C ASP A 246 16.86 3.54 -7.33
N GLU A 247 17.42 4.25 -6.34
CA GLU A 247 16.97 4.18 -4.95
C GLU A 247 15.50 4.60 -4.75
N SER A 248 14.91 5.34 -5.71
CA SER A 248 13.50 5.75 -5.70
C SER A 248 12.57 4.70 -6.31
N ALA A 249 13.11 3.72 -7.02
CA ALA A 249 12.36 2.59 -7.54
C ALA A 249 12.34 1.44 -6.55
N TYR A 250 11.16 0.86 -6.37
CA TYR A 250 10.96 -0.33 -5.57
C TYR A 250 9.91 -1.22 -6.22
N PHE A 251 9.95 -2.50 -5.88
CA PHE A 251 8.89 -3.45 -6.16
C PHE A 251 8.57 -4.21 -4.87
N THR A 252 7.32 -4.63 -4.74
CA THR A 252 6.96 -5.59 -3.71
C THR A 252 7.37 -6.96 -4.19
N ALA A 253 7.93 -7.78 -3.30
CA ALA A 253 8.39 -9.12 -3.64
C ALA A 253 7.99 -10.14 -2.57
N LEU A 254 7.87 -11.39 -2.99
CA LEU A 254 7.87 -12.56 -2.12
C LEU A 254 9.27 -13.19 -2.13
N ALA A 255 9.88 -13.26 -0.95
CA ALA A 255 11.17 -13.91 -0.76
C ALA A 255 11.01 -15.24 -0.02
N ASP A 256 11.86 -16.22 -0.33
CA ASP A 256 11.90 -17.50 0.38
C ASP A 256 12.60 -17.37 1.76
N ALA A 257 12.67 -18.48 2.49
CA ALA A 257 13.34 -18.54 3.80
C ALA A 257 14.85 -18.24 3.75
N ALA A 258 15.49 -18.40 2.58
CA ALA A 258 16.89 -18.04 2.37
C ALA A 258 17.06 -16.55 1.98
N GLY A 259 15.96 -15.81 1.81
CA GLY A 259 15.94 -14.41 1.41
C GLY A 259 16.06 -14.20 -0.10
N ASN A 260 16.00 -15.27 -0.90
CA ASN A 260 15.98 -15.17 -2.35
C ASN A 260 14.63 -14.65 -2.81
N ARG A 261 14.66 -13.70 -3.74
CA ARG A 261 13.47 -13.20 -4.42
C ARG A 261 12.88 -14.32 -5.27
N VAL A 262 11.62 -14.69 -5.03
CA VAL A 262 10.90 -15.74 -5.79
C VAL A 262 9.95 -15.08 -6.77
N TYR A 263 9.11 -14.17 -6.28
CA TYR A 263 8.15 -13.43 -7.10
C TYR A 263 8.30 -11.94 -6.91
N ASP A 264 8.20 -11.18 -8.00
CA ASP A 264 7.94 -9.75 -7.97
C ASP A 264 6.44 -9.53 -8.13
N LEU A 265 5.82 -8.78 -7.24
CA LEU A 265 4.43 -8.39 -7.37
C LEU A 265 4.33 -7.20 -8.31
N LEU A 266 3.45 -7.34 -9.29
CA LEU A 266 3.25 -6.37 -10.38
C LEU A 266 2.08 -5.44 -10.09
N ASP A 267 1.26 -5.80 -9.10
CA ASP A 267 0.17 -5.00 -8.57
C ASP A 267 0.05 -5.19 -7.05
N THR A 268 -0.83 -4.41 -6.44
CA THR A 268 -1.15 -4.51 -5.01
C THR A 268 -2.03 -5.75 -4.77
N PRO A 269 -1.72 -6.60 -3.78
CA PRO A 269 -2.61 -7.66 -3.34
C PRO A 269 -3.98 -7.10 -2.97
N ALA A 270 -5.04 -7.63 -3.57
CA ALA A 270 -6.39 -7.13 -3.38
C ALA A 270 -7.45 -8.22 -3.53
N ARG A 271 -8.67 -7.85 -3.17
CA ARG A 271 -9.87 -8.68 -3.29
C ARG A 271 -10.72 -8.21 -4.47
N TYR A 272 -11.28 -9.16 -5.20
CA TYR A 272 -12.05 -8.91 -6.41
C TYR A 272 -13.30 -9.78 -6.45
N GLU A 273 -14.44 -9.16 -6.77
CA GLU A 273 -15.71 -9.87 -7.02
C GLU A 273 -15.60 -10.70 -8.32
N VAL A 274 -16.16 -11.91 -8.30
CA VAL A 274 -16.29 -12.72 -9.52
C VAL A 274 -17.44 -12.21 -10.39
N LEU A 275 -17.38 -12.44 -11.70
CA LEU A 275 -18.41 -12.00 -12.67
C LEU A 275 -19.83 -12.41 -12.24
N GLU A 276 -19.99 -13.60 -11.69
CA GLU A 276 -21.29 -14.14 -11.30
C GLU A 276 -21.84 -13.52 -10.00
N GLN A 277 -21.10 -12.63 -9.34
CA GLN A 277 -21.43 -12.01 -8.04
C GLN A 277 -21.78 -13.05 -6.96
N THR A 278 -21.09 -14.19 -7.02
CA THR A 278 -21.26 -15.29 -6.06
C THR A 278 -20.28 -15.22 -4.90
N GLY A 279 -19.42 -14.19 -4.88
CA GLY A 279 -18.40 -13.98 -3.87
C GLY A 279 -17.12 -13.39 -4.44
N GLU A 280 -16.16 -13.21 -3.55
CA GLU A 280 -14.90 -12.55 -3.85
C GLU A 280 -13.72 -13.50 -3.77
N VAL A 281 -12.67 -13.20 -4.52
CA VAL A 281 -11.39 -13.90 -4.47
C VAL A 281 -10.28 -12.91 -4.18
N TYR A 282 -9.26 -13.35 -3.47
CA TYR A 282 -8.04 -12.58 -3.32
C TYR A 282 -7.01 -13.01 -4.36
N LEU A 283 -6.42 -12.04 -5.04
CA LEU A 283 -5.34 -12.30 -5.99
C LEU A 283 -4.33 -11.16 -6.08
N VAL A 284 -3.17 -11.50 -6.64
CA VAL A 284 -2.13 -10.55 -7.03
C VAL A 284 -1.46 -11.05 -8.30
N LEU A 285 -1.16 -10.12 -9.23
CA LEU A 285 -0.34 -10.42 -10.39
C LEU A 285 1.13 -10.39 -9.98
N ALA A 286 1.89 -11.40 -10.41
CA ALA A 286 3.30 -11.52 -10.09
C ALA A 286 4.11 -12.04 -11.27
N ALA A 287 5.41 -11.75 -11.28
CA ALA A 287 6.40 -12.35 -12.18
C ALA A 287 7.36 -13.21 -11.36
N ASP A 288 7.66 -14.41 -11.82
CA ASP A 288 8.79 -15.17 -11.26
C ASP A 288 10.14 -14.63 -11.77
N GLN A 289 11.24 -15.21 -11.29
CA GLN A 289 12.59 -14.75 -11.65
C GLN A 289 12.94 -14.97 -13.13
N ASP A 290 12.26 -15.90 -13.81
CA ASP A 290 12.41 -16.13 -15.26
C ASP A 290 11.54 -15.17 -16.09
N GLY A 291 10.73 -14.35 -15.42
CA GLY A 291 9.81 -13.40 -16.03
C GLY A 291 8.49 -14.02 -16.46
N ALA A 292 8.19 -15.25 -16.04
CA ALA A 292 6.89 -15.85 -16.30
C ALA A 292 5.83 -15.22 -15.38
N MET A 293 4.76 -14.74 -16.00
CA MET A 293 3.68 -14.03 -15.34
C MET A 293 2.69 -15.00 -14.71
N ARG A 294 2.25 -14.72 -13.49
CA ARG A 294 1.33 -15.55 -12.72
C ARG A 294 0.27 -14.71 -12.03
N VAL A 295 -0.87 -15.34 -11.76
CA VAL A 295 -1.86 -14.86 -10.81
C VAL A 295 -1.76 -15.75 -9.58
N LEU A 296 -1.31 -15.15 -8.48
CA LEU A 296 -1.25 -15.81 -7.18
C LEU A 296 -2.56 -15.54 -6.45
N THR A 297 -3.28 -16.59 -6.05
CA THR A 297 -4.56 -16.46 -5.35
C THR A 297 -4.48 -17.06 -3.94
N TRP A 298 -5.32 -16.57 -3.02
CA TRP A 298 -5.37 -17.05 -1.65
C TRP A 298 -6.76 -16.90 -1.01
N GLY A 299 -6.96 -17.60 0.12
CA GLY A 299 -8.19 -17.53 0.92
C GLY A 299 -9.30 -18.49 0.45
N GLU A 300 -10.34 -18.62 1.27
CA GLU A 300 -11.37 -19.65 1.06
C GLU A 300 -12.22 -19.38 -0.19
N GLY A 301 -12.50 -18.11 -0.47
CA GLY A 301 -13.16 -17.69 -1.72
C GLY A 301 -12.38 -18.14 -2.95
N ALA A 302 -11.06 -17.92 -2.99
CA ALA A 302 -10.23 -18.38 -4.10
C ALA A 302 -10.19 -19.91 -4.20
N LYS A 303 -10.04 -20.63 -3.07
CA LYS A 303 -10.02 -22.11 -3.07
C LYS A 303 -11.31 -22.71 -3.62
N THR A 304 -12.46 -22.12 -3.30
CA THR A 304 -13.77 -22.65 -3.66
C THR A 304 -14.22 -22.19 -5.04
N LEU A 305 -14.19 -20.88 -5.32
CA LEU A 305 -14.66 -20.30 -6.59
C LEU A 305 -13.70 -20.59 -7.74
N LEU A 306 -12.40 -20.68 -7.49
CA LEU A 306 -11.38 -20.96 -8.53
C LEU A 306 -11.00 -22.44 -8.63
N ALA A 307 -11.72 -23.32 -7.93
CA ALA A 307 -11.57 -24.77 -8.10
C ALA A 307 -11.89 -25.22 -9.54
N THR A 308 -12.74 -24.49 -10.25
CA THR A 308 -13.01 -24.66 -11.68
C THR A 308 -13.05 -23.34 -12.44
N GLY A 309 -12.81 -22.23 -11.74
CA GLY A 309 -12.87 -20.88 -12.29
C GLY A 309 -11.69 -20.53 -13.20
N THR A 310 -11.79 -19.36 -13.81
CA THR A 310 -10.79 -18.82 -14.73
C THR A 310 -10.48 -17.36 -14.40
N VAL A 311 -9.27 -16.94 -14.73
CA VAL A 311 -8.88 -15.53 -14.74
C VAL A 311 -8.60 -15.15 -16.18
N THR A 312 -9.28 -14.10 -16.66
CA THR A 312 -9.16 -13.64 -18.05
C THR A 312 -8.67 -12.20 -18.07
N MET A 313 -7.62 -11.96 -18.85
CA MET A 313 -7.06 -10.64 -19.11
C MET A 313 -7.54 -10.14 -20.48
N LEU A 314 -7.88 -8.87 -20.55
CA LEU A 314 -8.25 -8.13 -21.75
C LEU A 314 -7.22 -7.03 -21.96
N VAL A 315 -6.50 -7.09 -23.07
CA VAL A 315 -5.42 -6.17 -23.37
C VAL A 315 -5.66 -5.56 -24.73
N ASN A 316 -5.74 -4.23 -24.80
CA ASN A 316 -5.73 -3.52 -26.07
C ASN A 316 -4.28 -3.20 -26.45
N PRO A 317 -3.74 -3.82 -27.52
CA PRO A 317 -2.35 -3.63 -27.92
C PRO A 317 -2.14 -2.37 -28.79
N GLU A 318 -3.22 -1.66 -29.17
CA GLU A 318 -3.08 -0.43 -29.93
C GLU A 318 -2.63 0.70 -29.00
N PRO A 319 -1.53 1.39 -29.31
CA PRO A 319 -1.09 2.55 -28.54
C PRO A 319 -2.17 3.62 -28.47
N LEU A 320 -2.27 4.28 -27.32
CA LEU A 320 -3.10 5.46 -27.16
C LEU A 320 -2.79 6.52 -28.23
N PRO A 321 -3.83 7.18 -28.78
CA PRO A 321 -3.63 8.33 -29.66
C PRO A 321 -2.76 9.40 -28.99
N PRO A 322 -1.88 10.11 -29.73
CA PRO A 322 -0.95 11.09 -29.15
C PRO A 322 -1.60 12.20 -28.31
N GLU A 323 -2.86 12.52 -28.60
CA GLU A 323 -3.67 13.49 -27.88
C GLU A 323 -4.22 12.99 -26.53
N GLN A 324 -4.14 11.69 -26.24
CA GLN A 324 -4.62 11.10 -25.00
C GLN A 324 -3.47 10.83 -24.02
N ALA A 325 -3.48 11.53 -22.89
CA ALA A 325 -2.49 11.38 -21.83
C ALA A 325 -2.76 10.20 -20.88
N ASN A 326 -3.97 9.65 -20.87
CA ASN A 326 -4.35 8.43 -20.16
C ASN A 326 -5.58 7.80 -20.82
N ASP A 327 -5.87 6.55 -20.49
CA ASP A 327 -6.98 5.80 -21.07
C ASP A 327 -8.23 5.72 -20.20
N TYR A 328 -8.36 6.54 -19.13
CA TYR A 328 -9.37 6.33 -18.10
C TYR A 328 -10.80 6.19 -18.65
N THR A 329 -11.20 7.11 -19.52
CA THR A 329 -12.51 7.06 -20.20
C THR A 329 -12.47 6.11 -21.41
N TYR A 330 -11.32 5.99 -22.08
CA TYR A 330 -11.18 5.20 -23.29
C TYR A 330 -11.32 3.70 -23.03
N MET A 331 -10.79 3.17 -21.92
CA MET A 331 -10.84 1.74 -21.58
C MET A 331 -12.26 1.18 -21.32
N ARG A 332 -13.24 2.08 -21.11
CA ARG A 332 -14.66 1.74 -20.97
C ARG A 332 -15.45 1.92 -22.27
N SER A 333 -14.81 2.44 -23.32
CA SER A 333 -15.47 2.60 -24.62
C SER A 333 -15.59 1.25 -25.34
N GLN A 334 -16.65 1.10 -26.13
CA GLN A 334 -16.79 -0.03 -27.04
C GLN A 334 -15.61 -0.12 -28.02
N GLU A 335 -15.03 1.02 -28.42
CA GLU A 335 -13.88 1.05 -29.32
C GLU A 335 -12.66 0.34 -28.73
N TRP A 336 -12.36 0.58 -27.44
CA TRP A 336 -11.27 -0.12 -26.76
C TRP A 336 -11.56 -1.62 -26.66
N TRP A 337 -12.81 -1.98 -26.35
CA TRP A 337 -13.24 -3.37 -26.21
C TRP A 337 -13.19 -4.16 -27.51
N ASP A 338 -13.58 -3.53 -28.63
CA ASP A 338 -13.52 -4.14 -29.96
C ASP A 338 -12.08 -4.45 -30.39
N LYS A 339 -11.10 -3.74 -29.83
CA LYS A 339 -9.65 -3.91 -30.08
C LYS A 339 -8.96 -4.78 -29.03
N ALA A 340 -9.61 -5.06 -27.92
CA ALA A 340 -9.02 -5.83 -26.84
C ALA A 340 -8.85 -7.30 -27.23
N VAL A 341 -7.67 -7.83 -27.01
CA VAL A 341 -7.35 -9.24 -27.14
C VAL A 341 -7.56 -9.92 -25.79
N ARG A 342 -8.21 -11.09 -25.83
CA ARG A 342 -8.50 -11.93 -24.67
C ARG A 342 -7.38 -12.94 -24.44
N PHE A 343 -6.82 -12.95 -23.23
CA PHE A 343 -5.86 -13.94 -22.76
C PHE A 343 -6.44 -14.64 -21.54
N GLU A 344 -6.59 -15.97 -21.62
CA GLU A 344 -7.07 -16.77 -20.49
C GLU A 344 -5.87 -17.39 -19.76
N ALA A 345 -5.86 -17.27 -18.43
CA ALA A 345 -4.79 -17.82 -17.61
C ALA A 345 -4.96 -19.35 -17.49
N GLU A 346 -3.86 -20.08 -17.63
CA GLU A 346 -3.83 -21.52 -17.46
C GLU A 346 -3.63 -21.86 -15.98
N ARG A 347 -4.54 -22.66 -15.41
CA ARG A 347 -4.37 -23.14 -14.04
C ARG A 347 -3.18 -24.09 -13.95
N LEU A 348 -2.30 -23.85 -12.99
CA LEU A 348 -1.19 -24.73 -12.67
C LEU A 348 -1.64 -25.85 -11.74
N ASP A 349 -0.95 -27.00 -11.84
CA ASP A 349 -1.15 -28.14 -10.95
C ASP A 349 -0.77 -27.81 -9.49
N GLU A 350 0.29 -27.03 -9.32
CA GLU A 350 0.77 -26.62 -8.01
C GLU A 350 0.09 -25.31 -7.53
N PRO A 351 -0.46 -25.28 -6.31
CA PRO A 351 -0.96 -24.05 -5.71
C PRO A 351 0.21 -23.12 -5.33
N CYS A 352 -0.02 -21.80 -5.28
CA CYS A 352 1.02 -20.85 -4.86
C CYS A 352 0.86 -20.32 -3.43
N LEU A 353 -0.26 -19.68 -3.08
CA LEU A 353 -0.49 -19.10 -1.75
C LEU A 353 -1.64 -19.82 -1.02
N ASP A 354 -1.62 -21.16 -1.02
CA ASP A 354 -2.64 -22.06 -0.47
C ASP A 354 -3.92 -22.26 -1.32
N ALA A 355 -4.07 -21.51 -2.40
CA ALA A 355 -5.17 -21.61 -3.36
C ALA A 355 -4.65 -21.82 -4.81
N PRO A 356 -5.55 -22.05 -5.80
CA PRO A 356 -5.16 -22.28 -7.19
C PRO A 356 -4.21 -21.21 -7.74
N CYS A 357 -3.20 -21.65 -8.47
CA CYS A 357 -2.25 -20.76 -9.15
C CYS A 357 -2.56 -20.73 -10.65
N PHE A 358 -2.36 -19.59 -11.30
CA PHE A 358 -2.55 -19.49 -12.74
C PHE A 358 -1.32 -18.90 -13.42
N ALA A 359 -0.89 -19.50 -14.53
CA ALA A 359 0.10 -18.95 -15.44
C ALA A 359 -0.60 -18.08 -16.49
N LEU A 360 -0.05 -16.89 -16.71
CA LEU A 360 -0.51 -15.99 -17.76
C LEU A 360 0.27 -16.30 -19.06
N PRO A 361 -0.42 -16.33 -20.21
CA PRO A 361 0.24 -16.51 -21.50
C PRO A 361 1.34 -15.46 -21.74
N THR A 362 2.45 -15.85 -22.35
CA THR A 362 3.59 -14.94 -22.60
C THR A 362 3.27 -13.84 -23.61
N ASP A 363 2.42 -14.16 -24.60
CA ASP A 363 1.92 -13.23 -25.61
C ASP A 363 1.03 -12.12 -25.01
N MET A 364 0.41 -12.34 -23.85
CA MET A 364 -0.29 -11.29 -23.10
C MET A 364 0.66 -10.16 -22.73
N PHE A 365 1.85 -10.48 -22.23
CA PHE A 365 2.82 -9.47 -21.82
C PHE A 365 3.35 -8.69 -23.02
N ASP A 366 3.64 -9.38 -24.14
CA ASP A 366 4.03 -8.73 -25.39
C ASP A 366 2.94 -7.78 -25.92
N ALA A 367 1.66 -8.17 -25.80
CA ALA A 367 0.53 -7.32 -26.17
C ALA A 367 0.44 -6.07 -25.28
N ILE A 368 0.66 -6.20 -23.97
CA ILE A 368 0.69 -5.05 -23.05
C ILE A 368 1.79 -4.07 -23.44
N LEU A 369 2.99 -4.61 -23.72
CA LEU A 369 4.17 -3.81 -24.04
C LEU A 369 4.11 -3.15 -25.42
N ALA A 370 3.26 -3.66 -26.32
CA ALA A 370 2.96 -3.04 -27.61
C ALA A 370 2.05 -1.80 -27.48
N GLY A 371 1.21 -1.77 -26.44
CA GLY A 371 0.39 -0.61 -26.07
C GLY A 371 1.19 0.51 -25.42
N SER A 372 0.50 1.58 -25.02
CA SER A 372 1.13 2.71 -24.34
C SER A 372 1.26 2.46 -22.84
N ALA A 373 2.36 2.89 -22.20
CA ALA A 373 2.60 2.67 -20.76
C ALA A 373 1.58 3.34 -19.82
N ASN A 374 0.86 4.35 -20.32
CA ASN A 374 -0.23 5.06 -19.65
C ASN A 374 -1.62 4.49 -19.99
N GLN A 375 -1.66 3.34 -20.65
CA GLN A 375 -2.88 2.57 -20.91
C GLN A 375 -3.08 1.55 -19.79
N SER A 376 -4.30 1.08 -19.61
CA SER A 376 -4.70 0.10 -18.62
C SER A 376 -5.00 -1.21 -19.34
N PHE A 377 -4.80 -2.33 -18.65
CA PHE A 377 -5.40 -3.60 -19.06
C PHE A 377 -6.63 -3.85 -18.19
N ARG A 378 -7.58 -4.63 -18.70
CA ARG A 378 -8.80 -4.99 -17.97
C ARG A 378 -8.72 -6.48 -17.65
N PHE A 379 -9.37 -6.93 -16.60
CA PHE A 379 -9.41 -8.35 -16.28
C PHE A 379 -10.66 -8.70 -15.50
N TYR A 380 -11.03 -9.96 -15.53
CA TYR A 380 -12.15 -10.45 -14.76
C TYR A 380 -11.90 -11.88 -14.29
N ILE A 381 -12.64 -12.26 -13.26
CA ILE A 381 -12.58 -13.58 -12.66
C ILE A 381 -13.95 -14.23 -12.83
N ALA A 382 -13.99 -15.48 -13.26
CA ALA A 382 -15.22 -16.23 -13.37
C ALA A 382 -15.13 -17.51 -12.54
N ALA A 383 -16.18 -17.83 -11.78
CA ALA A 383 -16.28 -19.09 -11.06
C ALA A 383 -16.53 -20.29 -12.01
N ALA A 384 -17.08 -20.03 -13.20
CA ALA A 384 -17.29 -21.02 -14.24
C ALA A 384 -16.45 -20.74 -15.51
N PRO A 385 -15.89 -21.79 -16.17
CA PRO A 385 -15.23 -21.62 -17.46
C PRO A 385 -16.18 -21.04 -18.52
N GLY A 386 -15.66 -20.14 -19.35
CA GLY A 386 -16.39 -19.59 -20.49
C GLY A 386 -17.38 -18.46 -20.15
N ALA A 387 -17.52 -18.06 -18.88
CA ALA A 387 -18.29 -16.88 -18.53
C ALA A 387 -17.71 -15.62 -19.20
N GLN A 388 -18.59 -14.72 -19.60
CA GLN A 388 -18.27 -13.47 -20.29
C GLN A 388 -18.88 -12.31 -19.53
N PRO A 389 -18.19 -11.15 -19.46
CA PRO A 389 -18.77 -9.93 -18.94
C PRO A 389 -19.96 -9.47 -19.80
N ALA A 390 -20.89 -8.74 -19.18
CA ALA A 390 -22.05 -8.20 -19.88
C ALA A 390 -21.68 -7.10 -20.90
N GLY A 391 -20.56 -6.42 -20.71
CA GLY A 391 -20.04 -5.40 -21.60
C GLY A 391 -19.00 -4.49 -20.93
N PRO A 392 -18.67 -3.35 -21.56
CA PRO A 392 -17.65 -2.42 -21.06
C PRO A 392 -17.87 -1.86 -19.65
N ASP A 393 -19.13 -1.65 -19.30
CA ASP A 393 -19.58 -1.08 -18.02
C ASP A 393 -19.84 -2.13 -16.94
N ASP A 394 -19.50 -3.39 -17.19
CA ASP A 394 -19.61 -4.45 -16.19
C ASP A 394 -18.66 -4.16 -15.02
N LEU A 395 -19.24 -3.98 -13.83
CA LEU A 395 -18.52 -3.60 -12.61
C LEU A 395 -17.59 -4.71 -12.09
N GLN A 396 -17.77 -5.95 -12.55
CA GLN A 396 -16.91 -7.08 -12.21
C GLN A 396 -15.73 -7.21 -13.18
N VAL A 397 -15.59 -6.28 -14.13
CA VAL A 397 -14.37 -6.11 -14.93
C VAL A 397 -13.47 -5.08 -14.28
N HIS A 398 -12.38 -5.59 -13.75
CA HIS A 398 -11.37 -4.88 -12.98
C HIS A 398 -10.33 -4.24 -13.89
N THR A 399 -9.61 -3.26 -13.34
CA THR A 399 -8.59 -2.50 -14.07
C THR A 399 -7.23 -2.76 -13.44
N GLY A 400 -6.25 -3.09 -14.27
CA GLY A 400 -4.85 -3.16 -13.88
C GLY A 400 -4.02 -2.15 -14.69
N TYR A 401 -2.89 -1.73 -14.12
CA TYR A 401 -2.11 -0.63 -14.66
C TYR A 401 -0.87 -1.10 -15.42
N THR A 402 -0.75 -0.75 -16.71
CA THR A 402 0.40 -1.19 -17.51
C THR A 402 1.70 -0.48 -17.12
N TYR A 403 1.64 0.73 -16.54
CA TYR A 403 2.84 1.46 -16.15
C TYR A 403 3.73 0.65 -15.19
N ALA A 404 3.12 -0.14 -14.29
CA ALA A 404 3.84 -0.99 -13.34
C ALA A 404 4.63 -2.08 -14.08
N LEU A 405 4.03 -2.68 -15.11
CA LEU A 405 4.63 -3.69 -15.97
C LEU A 405 5.76 -3.12 -16.85
N HIS A 406 5.55 -1.93 -17.44
CA HIS A 406 6.60 -1.24 -18.20
C HIS A 406 7.78 -0.85 -17.30
N ARG A 407 7.51 -0.34 -16.09
CA ARG A 407 8.54 0.01 -15.11
C ARG A 407 9.31 -1.22 -14.65
N TRP A 408 8.61 -2.30 -14.32
CA TRP A 408 9.21 -3.57 -13.94
C TRP A 408 10.15 -4.08 -15.05
N ARG A 409 9.71 -4.07 -16.31
CA ARG A 409 10.56 -4.46 -17.46
C ARG A 409 11.81 -3.60 -17.57
N ALA A 410 11.68 -2.27 -17.46
CA ALA A 410 12.80 -1.36 -17.52
C ALA A 410 13.82 -1.63 -16.40
N LEU A 411 13.33 -1.89 -15.18
CA LEU A 411 14.17 -2.27 -14.04
C LEU A 411 14.89 -3.59 -14.28
N LYS A 412 14.21 -4.62 -14.80
CA LYS A 412 14.84 -5.91 -15.12
C LYS A 412 15.93 -5.80 -16.17
N ILE A 413 15.72 -4.97 -17.19
CA ILE A 413 16.74 -4.68 -18.21
C ILE A 413 17.95 -4.00 -17.55
N ALA A 414 17.72 -3.02 -16.67
CA ALA A 414 18.79 -2.34 -15.95
C ALA A 414 19.56 -3.27 -14.99
N GLU A 415 18.87 -4.13 -14.23
CA GLU A 415 19.46 -5.15 -13.37
C GLU A 415 20.36 -6.10 -14.16
N ALA A 416 19.89 -6.58 -15.32
CA ALA A 416 20.65 -7.48 -16.19
C ALA A 416 21.89 -6.81 -16.81
N GLN A 417 21.88 -5.50 -17.00
CA GLN A 417 23.02 -4.74 -17.52
C GLN A 417 24.07 -4.40 -16.45
N ALA A 418 23.69 -4.45 -15.17
CA ALA A 418 24.56 -4.13 -14.04
C ALA A 418 25.36 -5.33 -13.50
N GLN A 419 24.99 -6.56 -13.91
CA GLN A 419 25.69 -7.81 -13.61
C GLN A 419 26.75 -8.10 -14.67
#